data_AF-A0A5N7DCS3-F1
#
_entry.id   AF-A0A5N7DCS3-F1
#
_cell.length_a   1.000
_cell.length_b   1.000
_cell.length_c   1.000
_cell.angle_alpha   90.00
_cell.angle_beta   90.00
_cell.angle_gamma   90.00
#
_symmetry.space_group_name_H-M   'P 1'
#
loop_
_entity.id
_entity.type
_entity.pdbx_description
1 polymer ?
#
loop_
_entity_poly.entity_id
_entity_poly.type
_entity_poly.pdbx_seq_one_letter_code
_entity_poly.pdbx_strand_id
1 'polypeptide(L)'
;MKGLYLTAALFGASSTASKVYTASYAGAVTTLEFGRSDSGYELTTISNTTDCGPNPSWLMLDADKSLLVCLDEGLNGPNGTLTSFEVDSDGSLSKIHHLETVLGPVQSHLYSAGNRTFFAVAHYSGSSVTAYALNANGVFTHRQTFTYELDGPGTDPDRQEAPHPHGVVLDPTGQFILVPDLGADLVRIFRINPSTGLLEPQTPLAVSPGSGPRHGVFWTPKGARPGRAIDTRFYLTSELNSHLTGYKVQYPKNGTISFDKFFETTTYGGPELPDGATAAEIAISPANSHIVISNREDNKFGTNNDTISVFSCADASGESFTDVTHTGLYPAYGSIPRQFEISGEDQAIAIALQSSHRVAVAGWDDKTGDVGPLLAEKDLEGDIVCAVWDA
;
A
#
# COMPACT_ATOMS: atom_id res chain seq x y z
N MET A 1 -2.32 -51.52 41.68
CA MET A 1 -2.41 -50.07 41.40
C MET A 1 -1.02 -49.58 41.02
N LYS A 2 -0.76 -49.40 39.71
CA LYS A 2 0.43 -48.72 39.21
C LYS A 2 -0.06 -47.44 38.55
N GLY A 3 0.33 -46.29 39.12
CA GLY A 3 0.02 -44.98 38.57
C GLY A 3 0.90 -44.72 37.35
N LEU A 4 0.28 -44.31 36.26
CA LEU A 4 0.94 -43.83 35.05
C LEU A 4 0.83 -42.31 35.06
N TYR A 5 1.94 -41.62 35.30
CA TYR A 5 2.03 -40.17 35.15
C TYR A 5 2.22 -39.88 33.66
N LEU A 6 1.25 -39.18 33.06
CA LEU A 6 1.34 -38.67 31.71
C LEU A 6 1.94 -37.26 31.77
N THR A 7 3.23 -37.13 31.46
CA THR A 7 3.88 -35.83 31.30
C THR A 7 3.41 -35.23 29.98
N ALA A 8 2.62 -34.16 30.05
CA ALA A 8 2.31 -33.34 28.88
C ALA A 8 3.57 -32.56 28.49
N ALA A 9 4.14 -32.88 27.33
CA ALA A 9 5.14 -32.04 26.70
C ALA A 9 4.42 -30.80 26.12
N LEU A 10 4.55 -29.65 26.79
CA LEU A 10 4.27 -28.37 26.14
C LEU A 10 5.37 -28.14 25.10
N PHE A 11 5.05 -28.34 23.83
CA PHE A 11 5.79 -27.69 22.76
C PHE A 11 5.41 -26.22 22.79
N GLY A 12 6.23 -25.40 23.45
CA GLY A 12 6.18 -23.96 23.24
C GLY A 12 6.58 -23.72 21.79
N ALA A 13 5.62 -23.33 20.95
CA ALA A 13 5.94 -22.73 19.67
C ALA A 13 6.68 -21.43 19.99
N SER A 14 7.99 -21.42 19.78
CA SER A 14 8.74 -20.16 19.71
C SER A 14 8.24 -19.49 18.44
N SER A 15 7.25 -18.60 18.53
CA SER A 15 6.95 -17.72 17.41
C SER A 15 8.20 -16.86 17.19
N THR A 16 8.80 -16.96 16.00
CA THR A 16 9.77 -15.96 15.57
C THR A 16 9.08 -14.60 15.60
N ALA A 17 9.72 -13.61 16.20
CA ALA A 17 9.16 -12.27 16.23
C ALA A 17 9.13 -11.71 14.80
N SER A 18 8.00 -11.12 14.43
CA SER A 18 7.80 -10.53 13.10
C SER A 18 8.39 -9.13 13.08
N LYS A 19 8.83 -8.66 11.90
CA LYS A 19 9.42 -7.32 11.78
C LYS A 19 8.48 -6.37 11.06
N VAL A 20 8.59 -5.09 11.40
CA VAL A 20 7.89 -4.00 10.73
C VAL A 20 8.93 -2.95 10.33
N TYR A 21 9.01 -2.65 9.04
CA TYR A 21 9.85 -1.58 8.50
C TYR A 21 9.02 -0.31 8.37
N THR A 22 9.53 0.82 8.87
CA THR A 22 8.77 2.07 8.92
C THR A 22 9.55 3.21 8.29
N ALA A 23 8.89 4.06 7.50
CA ALA A 23 9.47 5.26 6.90
C ALA A 23 8.98 6.54 7.61
N SER A 24 9.90 7.48 7.80
CA SER A 24 9.64 8.78 8.40
C SER A 24 10.14 9.92 7.53
N TYR A 25 9.37 11.00 7.39
CA TYR A 25 9.86 12.25 6.79
C TYR A 25 10.92 13.00 7.63
N ALA A 26 11.39 12.45 8.75
CA ALA A 26 12.62 12.87 9.42
C ALA A 26 13.89 12.21 8.85
N GLY A 27 13.78 11.51 7.72
CA GLY A 27 14.91 10.92 7.04
C GLY A 27 15.30 9.53 7.53
N ALA A 28 14.40 8.86 8.25
CA ALA A 28 14.67 7.59 8.90
C ALA A 28 13.86 6.44 8.30
N VAL A 29 14.53 5.31 8.07
CA VAL A 29 13.90 3.99 7.93
C VAL A 29 14.26 3.19 9.18
N THR A 30 13.25 2.75 9.92
CA THR A 30 13.42 2.02 11.19
C THR A 30 12.88 0.61 11.04
N THR A 31 13.66 -0.37 11.48
CA THR A 31 13.21 -1.75 11.64
C THR A 31 12.76 -1.94 13.09
N LEU A 32 11.52 -2.35 13.25
CA LEU A 32 10.93 -2.72 14.53
C LEU A 32 10.74 -4.23 14.59
N GLU A 33 10.91 -4.81 15.77
CA GLU A 33 10.50 -6.17 16.08
C GLU A 33 9.17 -6.13 16.85
N PHE A 34 8.17 -6.81 16.32
CA PHE A 34 6.88 -7.06 16.96
C PHE A 34 6.96 -8.36 17.75
N GLY A 35 7.16 -8.22 19.05
CA GLY A 35 7.35 -9.33 19.98
C GLY A 35 6.20 -9.48 20.96
N ARG A 36 6.11 -10.66 21.58
CA ARG A 36 5.22 -10.92 22.71
C ARG A 36 6.03 -11.27 23.95
N SER A 37 5.84 -10.50 25.02
CA SER A 37 6.40 -10.74 26.35
C SER A 37 5.30 -11.17 27.34
N ASP A 38 5.69 -11.50 28.57
CA ASP A 38 4.76 -11.79 29.67
C ASP A 38 3.82 -10.60 29.98
N SER A 39 4.24 -9.37 29.63
CA SER A 39 3.48 -8.13 29.82
C SER A 39 2.55 -7.76 28.66
N GLY A 40 2.61 -8.47 27.52
CA GLY A 40 1.83 -8.17 26.33
C GLY A 40 2.68 -8.07 25.07
N TYR A 41 2.14 -7.46 24.02
CA TYR A 41 2.90 -7.19 22.80
C TYR A 41 3.75 -5.95 22.94
N GLU A 42 4.87 -5.90 22.23
CA GLU A 42 5.77 -4.75 22.20
C GLU A 42 6.38 -4.53 20.82
N LEU A 43 6.75 -3.28 20.54
CA LEU A 43 7.55 -2.89 19.39
C LEU A 43 8.93 -2.41 19.87
N THR A 44 9.97 -3.20 19.60
CA THR A 44 11.35 -2.85 19.94
C THR A 44 12.09 -2.41 18.68
N THR A 45 13.00 -1.45 18.82
CA THR A 45 13.79 -0.98 17.68
C THR A 45 15.00 -1.89 17.50
N ILE A 46 15.13 -2.49 16.31
CA ILE A 46 16.28 -3.31 15.93
C ILE A 46 17.37 -2.45 15.32
N SER A 47 17.00 -1.66 14.31
CA SER A 47 17.93 -0.83 13.56
C SER A 47 17.25 0.42 13.05
N ASN A 48 18.07 1.41 12.71
CA ASN A 48 17.66 2.64 12.08
C ASN A 48 18.72 3.03 11.05
N THR A 49 18.29 3.50 9.89
CA THR A 49 19.17 4.03 8.85
C THR A 49 18.60 5.32 8.27
N THR A 50 19.50 6.22 7.87
CA THR A 50 19.16 7.48 7.17
C THR A 50 19.58 7.47 5.70
N ASP A 51 19.94 6.30 5.20
CA ASP A 51 20.48 6.11 3.85
C ASP A 51 19.46 6.31 2.71
N CYS A 52 18.16 6.33 3.03
CA CYS A 52 17.11 6.48 2.02
C CYS A 52 17.01 7.91 1.48
N GLY A 53 17.27 8.92 2.32
CA GLY A 53 17.08 10.34 2.00
C GLY A 53 16.40 11.09 3.15
N PRO A 54 16.16 12.41 3.00
CA PRO A 54 15.56 13.24 4.05
C PRO A 54 14.05 13.04 4.23
N ASN A 55 13.33 12.56 3.21
CA ASN A 55 11.88 12.37 3.22
C ASN A 55 11.43 10.98 2.71
N PRO A 56 11.88 9.86 3.32
CA PRO A 56 11.35 8.51 3.08
C PRO A 56 9.81 8.49 3.08
N SER A 57 9.21 8.18 1.94
CA SER A 57 7.76 8.27 1.69
C SER A 57 7.07 6.92 1.58
N TRP A 58 7.78 5.93 1.04
CA TRP A 58 7.22 4.63 0.71
C TRP A 58 8.27 3.53 0.81
N LEU A 59 7.86 2.38 1.33
CA LEU A 59 8.66 1.17 1.39
C LEU A 59 7.99 0.09 0.54
N MET A 60 8.80 -0.69 -0.17
CA MET A 60 8.35 -1.90 -0.84
C MET A 60 9.33 -3.03 -0.50
N LEU A 61 8.81 -4.08 0.12
CA LEU A 61 9.59 -5.28 0.44
C LEU A 61 9.36 -6.36 -0.63
N ASP A 62 10.44 -6.99 -1.06
CA ASP A 62 10.46 -8.26 -1.80
C ASP A 62 11.14 -9.30 -0.90
N ALA A 63 10.34 -9.92 -0.03
CA ALA A 63 10.82 -10.82 1.03
C ALA A 63 11.56 -12.05 0.45
N ASP A 64 11.08 -12.58 -0.67
CA ASP A 64 11.72 -13.69 -1.41
C ASP A 64 13.16 -13.38 -1.84
N LYS A 65 13.48 -12.11 -2.06
CA LYS A 65 14.81 -11.64 -2.46
C LYS A 65 15.57 -10.92 -1.35
N SER A 66 14.99 -10.84 -0.15
CA SER A 66 15.54 -10.03 0.96
C SER A 66 15.92 -8.62 0.50
N LEU A 67 15.04 -8.00 -0.30
CA LEU A 67 15.27 -6.69 -0.89
C LEU A 67 14.19 -5.72 -0.41
N LEU A 68 14.59 -4.63 0.21
CA LEU A 68 13.72 -3.51 0.52
C LEU A 68 14.06 -2.32 -0.38
N VAL A 69 13.05 -1.71 -0.98
CA VAL A 69 13.19 -0.46 -1.73
C VAL A 69 12.49 0.66 -0.96
N CYS A 70 13.21 1.76 -0.77
CA CYS A 70 12.71 2.97 -0.15
C CYS A 70 12.68 4.11 -1.17
N LEU A 71 11.55 4.79 -1.26
CA LEU A 71 11.41 6.04 -1.99
C LEU A 71 11.60 7.21 -1.02
N ASP A 72 12.28 8.25 -1.48
CA ASP A 72 12.41 9.51 -0.78
C ASP A 72 11.82 10.64 -1.64
N GLU A 73 10.84 11.33 -1.07
CA GLU A 73 9.98 12.25 -1.81
C GLU A 73 10.73 13.52 -2.28
N GLY A 74 11.79 13.90 -1.56
CA GLY A 74 12.58 15.08 -1.86
C GLY A 74 11.85 16.40 -1.60
N LEU A 75 11.00 16.49 -0.57
CA LEU A 75 10.10 17.65 -0.31
C LEU A 75 10.78 19.02 -0.33
N ASN A 76 12.07 19.09 0.01
CA ASN A 76 12.86 20.32 0.06
C ASN A 76 13.94 20.41 -1.04
N GLY A 77 13.93 19.49 -1.99
CA GLY A 77 14.92 19.38 -3.07
C GLY A 77 14.29 19.49 -4.46
N PRO A 78 15.12 19.58 -5.51
CA PRO A 78 14.62 19.57 -6.89
C PRO A 78 14.24 18.15 -7.39
N ASN A 79 14.71 17.11 -6.69
CA ASN A 79 14.64 15.72 -7.08
C ASN A 79 14.27 14.86 -5.85
N GLY A 80 13.66 13.70 -6.09
CA GLY A 80 13.53 12.64 -5.11
C GLY A 80 14.60 11.57 -5.32
N THR A 81 14.61 10.52 -4.50
CA THR A 81 15.54 9.40 -4.66
C THR A 81 14.86 8.04 -4.49
N LEU A 82 15.47 6.99 -5.02
CA LEU A 82 15.13 5.61 -4.73
C LEU A 82 16.37 4.88 -4.23
N THR A 83 16.21 4.17 -3.12
CA THR A 83 17.30 3.44 -2.46
C THR A 83 16.91 1.99 -2.28
N SER A 84 17.74 1.06 -2.71
CA SER A 84 17.59 -0.37 -2.42
C SER A 84 18.49 -0.80 -1.26
N PHE A 85 17.98 -1.72 -0.46
CA PHE A 85 18.63 -2.30 0.70
C PHE A 85 18.55 -3.82 0.63
N GLU A 86 19.64 -4.48 1.00
CA GLU A 86 19.61 -5.87 1.42
C GLU A 86 19.04 -5.92 2.84
N VAL A 87 18.10 -6.84 3.06
CA VAL A 87 17.52 -7.11 4.38
C VAL A 87 18.38 -8.19 5.04
N ASP A 88 19.13 -7.79 6.05
CA ASP A 88 19.98 -8.68 6.82
C ASP A 88 19.14 -9.65 7.68
N SER A 89 19.74 -10.74 8.16
CA SER A 89 19.00 -11.78 8.90
C SER A 89 18.31 -11.25 10.17
N ASP A 90 18.88 -10.22 10.80
CA ASP A 90 18.28 -9.56 11.96
C ASP A 90 17.22 -8.51 11.57
N GLY A 91 17.06 -8.22 10.27
CA GLY A 91 16.18 -7.18 9.73
C GLY A 91 16.84 -5.81 9.63
N SER A 92 18.13 -5.68 9.93
CA SER A 92 18.85 -4.46 9.58
C SER A 92 18.97 -4.30 8.06
N LEU A 93 19.16 -3.06 7.62
CA LEU A 93 19.13 -2.69 6.21
C LEU A 93 20.52 -2.25 5.75
N SER A 94 21.09 -3.00 4.81
CA SER A 94 22.38 -2.72 4.19
C SER A 94 22.18 -2.08 2.82
N LYS A 95 22.55 -0.81 2.66
CA LYS A 95 22.36 -0.07 1.40
C LYS A 95 23.10 -0.74 0.24
N ILE A 96 22.38 -0.97 -0.85
CA ILE A 96 22.89 -1.53 -2.11
C ILE A 96 23.14 -0.41 -3.13
N HIS A 97 22.09 0.35 -3.46
CA HIS A 97 22.13 1.36 -4.52
C HIS A 97 21.24 2.53 -4.16
N HIS A 98 21.72 3.73 -4.46
CA HIS A 98 21.00 4.98 -4.28
C HIS A 98 21.01 5.73 -5.61
N LEU A 99 19.84 6.15 -6.06
CA LEU A 99 19.66 6.77 -7.38
C LEU A 99 18.73 7.98 -7.27
N GLU A 100 19.16 9.11 -7.82
CA GLU A 100 18.29 10.27 -7.99
C GLU A 100 17.20 9.98 -9.03
N THR A 101 15.99 10.50 -8.78
CA THR A 101 14.83 10.37 -9.65
C THR A 101 14.04 11.68 -9.69
N VAL A 102 13.03 11.72 -10.56
CA VAL A 102 12.04 12.81 -10.59
C VAL A 102 11.46 13.04 -9.18
N LEU A 103 11.22 14.32 -8.85
CA LEU A 103 10.67 14.78 -7.59
C LEU A 103 9.34 14.11 -7.23
N GLY A 104 9.11 13.89 -5.94
CA GLY A 104 7.84 13.42 -5.41
C GLY A 104 7.55 11.93 -5.61
N PRO A 105 8.51 10.97 -5.60
CA PRO A 105 8.15 9.56 -5.64
C PRO A 105 7.35 9.17 -4.38
N VAL A 106 6.11 8.70 -4.56
CA VAL A 106 5.17 8.44 -3.44
C VAL A 106 4.62 7.02 -3.38
N GLN A 107 4.71 6.26 -4.47
CA GLN A 107 4.37 4.84 -4.49
C GLN A 107 5.08 4.13 -5.64
N SER A 108 5.25 2.82 -5.50
CA SER A 108 5.94 2.01 -6.49
C SER A 108 5.47 0.56 -6.50
N HIS A 109 5.79 -0.15 -7.57
CA HIS A 109 5.54 -1.60 -7.68
C HIS A 109 6.58 -2.29 -8.58
N LEU A 110 6.95 -3.51 -8.21
CA LEU A 110 7.74 -4.41 -9.08
C LEU A 110 6.85 -5.02 -10.16
N TYR A 111 7.41 -5.22 -11.35
CA TYR A 111 6.77 -6.00 -12.41
C TYR A 111 7.82 -6.77 -13.20
N SER A 112 7.38 -7.71 -14.03
CA SER A 112 8.28 -8.61 -14.77
C SER A 112 7.93 -8.71 -16.24
N ALA A 113 8.95 -8.92 -17.07
CA ALA A 113 8.81 -9.28 -18.47
C ALA A 113 9.77 -10.43 -18.82
N GLY A 114 9.26 -11.65 -18.72
CA GLY A 114 10.09 -12.87 -18.67
C GLY A 114 10.86 -12.93 -17.36
N ASN A 115 12.15 -13.29 -17.41
CA ASN A 115 13.02 -13.39 -16.22
C ASN A 115 13.64 -12.05 -15.79
N ARG A 116 13.17 -10.93 -16.33
CA ARG A 116 13.67 -9.59 -16.00
C ARG A 116 12.70 -8.90 -15.09
N THR A 117 13.23 -8.29 -14.05
CA THR A 117 12.47 -7.50 -13.09
C THR A 117 12.62 -6.01 -13.41
N PHE A 118 11.52 -5.30 -13.23
CA PHE A 118 11.42 -3.87 -13.41
C PHE A 118 10.68 -3.27 -12.21
N PHE A 119 10.79 -1.96 -12.08
CA PHE A 119 10.24 -1.20 -10.98
C PHE A 119 9.61 0.08 -11.53
N ALA A 120 8.32 0.27 -11.28
CA ALA A 120 7.58 1.46 -11.70
C ALA A 120 7.32 2.35 -10.49
N VAL A 121 7.47 3.66 -10.68
CA VAL A 121 7.34 4.68 -9.63
C VAL A 121 6.40 5.79 -10.09
N ALA A 122 5.45 6.16 -9.23
CA ALA A 122 4.59 7.33 -9.41
C ALA A 122 5.20 8.54 -8.70
N HIS A 123 5.27 9.66 -9.42
CA HIS A 123 5.84 10.92 -8.94
C HIS A 123 4.74 11.98 -8.81
N TYR A 124 4.35 12.30 -7.57
CA TYR A 124 3.30 13.24 -7.23
C TYR A 124 3.63 14.66 -7.70
N SER A 125 4.69 15.25 -7.14
CA SER A 125 5.09 16.64 -7.44
C SER A 125 5.76 16.80 -8.80
N GLY A 126 6.35 15.71 -9.32
CA GLY A 126 6.99 15.70 -10.63
C GLY A 126 6.07 15.33 -11.80
N SER A 127 4.77 15.17 -11.55
CA SER A 127 3.74 14.87 -12.56
C SER A 127 4.13 13.74 -13.51
N SER A 128 4.72 12.65 -13.01
CA SER A 128 5.32 11.64 -13.88
C SER A 128 5.23 10.20 -13.37
N VAL A 129 5.49 9.27 -14.28
CA VAL A 129 5.70 7.86 -13.99
C VAL A 129 7.04 7.44 -14.57
N THR A 130 7.90 6.82 -13.77
CA THR A 130 9.20 6.33 -14.22
C THR A 130 9.26 4.80 -14.12
N ALA A 131 9.87 4.16 -15.11
CA ALA A 131 10.17 2.74 -15.12
C ALA A 131 11.69 2.51 -15.11
N TYR A 132 12.12 1.63 -14.20
CA TYR A 132 13.49 1.18 -14.03
C TYR A 132 13.59 -0.32 -14.32
N ALA A 133 14.70 -0.77 -14.89
CA ALA A 133 15.11 -2.16 -14.79
C ALA A 133 15.78 -2.37 -13.44
N LEU A 134 15.52 -3.50 -12.79
CA LEU A 134 16.11 -3.89 -11.53
C LEU A 134 16.86 -5.20 -11.73
N ASN A 135 18.16 -5.20 -11.47
CA ASN A 135 18.96 -6.42 -11.59
C ASN A 135 18.92 -7.26 -10.30
N ALA A 136 19.49 -8.48 -10.36
CA ALA A 136 19.51 -9.42 -9.23
C ALA A 136 20.29 -8.91 -8.01
N ASN A 137 21.14 -7.89 -8.18
CA ASN A 137 21.90 -7.29 -7.09
C ASN A 137 21.20 -6.03 -6.55
N GLY A 138 19.92 -5.80 -6.85
CA GLY A 138 19.19 -4.63 -6.35
C GLY A 138 19.56 -3.30 -7.01
N VAL A 139 20.31 -3.29 -8.13
CA VAL A 139 20.71 -2.04 -8.81
C VAL A 139 19.69 -1.64 -9.87
N PHE A 140 19.28 -0.37 -9.80
CA PHE A 140 18.32 0.24 -10.73
C PHE A 140 19.02 0.79 -11.98
N THR A 141 18.35 0.69 -13.12
CA THR A 141 18.74 1.37 -14.37
C THR A 141 17.50 2.01 -14.99
N HIS A 142 17.52 3.33 -15.17
CA HIS A 142 16.43 4.07 -15.82
C HIS A 142 16.10 3.50 -17.21
N ARG A 143 14.81 3.42 -17.55
CA ARG A 143 14.32 2.95 -18.86
C ARG A 143 13.42 3.95 -19.53
N GLN A 144 12.43 4.49 -18.82
CA GLN A 144 11.41 5.38 -19.38
C GLN A 144 10.91 6.34 -18.30
N THR A 145 10.58 7.57 -18.70
CA THR A 145 9.81 8.52 -17.90
C THR A 145 8.68 9.07 -18.76
N PHE A 146 7.49 9.12 -18.19
CA PHE A 146 6.31 9.73 -18.79
C PHE A 146 5.92 10.93 -17.92
N THR A 147 6.10 12.14 -18.42
CA THR A 147 5.70 13.38 -17.74
C THR A 147 4.40 13.89 -18.36
N TYR A 148 3.53 14.43 -17.51
CA TYR A 148 2.20 14.87 -17.88
C TYR A 148 1.98 16.34 -17.55
N GLU A 149 1.08 16.96 -18.29
CA GLU A 149 0.64 18.33 -18.10
C GLU A 149 -0.89 18.37 -18.19
N LEU A 150 -1.50 19.42 -17.63
CA LEU A 150 -2.90 19.77 -17.85
C LEU A 150 -2.97 21.11 -18.59
N ASP A 151 -4.00 21.28 -19.42
CA ASP A 151 -4.26 22.57 -20.12
C ASP A 151 -4.70 23.68 -19.14
N GLY A 152 -5.08 23.32 -17.92
CA GLY A 152 -5.48 24.18 -16.81
C GLY A 152 -5.79 23.35 -15.56
N PRO A 153 -6.03 23.99 -14.40
CA PRO A 153 -6.33 23.26 -13.17
C PRO A 153 -7.62 22.45 -13.28
N GLY A 154 -7.69 21.35 -12.53
CA GLY A 154 -8.84 20.48 -12.38
C GLY A 154 -9.98 21.10 -11.54
N THR A 155 -10.85 20.23 -11.02
CA THR A 155 -12.07 20.66 -10.30
C THR A 155 -11.77 21.30 -8.95
N ASP A 156 -10.72 20.82 -8.27
CA ASP A 156 -10.17 21.40 -7.05
C ASP A 156 -8.79 22.04 -7.37
N PRO A 157 -8.73 23.34 -7.70
CA PRO A 157 -7.49 23.97 -8.15
C PRO A 157 -6.36 23.99 -7.12
N ASP A 158 -6.64 23.81 -5.83
CA ASP A 158 -5.61 23.80 -4.77
C ASP A 158 -4.94 22.41 -4.65
N ARG A 159 -5.58 21.37 -5.20
CA ARG A 159 -5.11 19.97 -5.15
C ARG A 159 -4.92 19.34 -6.52
N GLN A 160 -5.39 20.00 -7.57
CA GLN A 160 -5.43 19.52 -8.95
C GLN A 160 -4.91 20.59 -9.92
N GLU A 161 -3.92 21.37 -9.50
CA GLU A 161 -3.26 22.39 -10.33
C GLU A 161 -2.42 21.79 -11.45
N ALA A 162 -1.96 20.55 -11.27
CA ALA A 162 -1.16 19.77 -12.19
C ALA A 162 -1.53 18.28 -12.06
N PRO A 163 -1.06 17.39 -12.96
CA PRO A 163 -1.17 15.95 -12.74
C PRO A 163 -0.38 15.52 -11.50
N HIS A 164 -0.96 14.63 -10.72
CA HIS A 164 -0.34 14.06 -9.52
C HIS A 164 -0.50 12.53 -9.49
N PRO A 165 0.25 11.78 -10.32
CA PRO A 165 0.37 10.33 -10.18
C PRO A 165 0.70 9.95 -8.73
N HIS A 166 -0.16 9.14 -8.10
CA HIS A 166 -0.05 8.84 -6.67
C HIS A 166 0.11 7.34 -6.39
N GLY A 167 -0.34 6.44 -7.29
CA GLY A 167 -0.23 5.00 -7.11
C GLY A 167 0.38 4.28 -8.33
N VAL A 168 0.80 3.03 -8.14
CA VAL A 168 1.30 2.09 -9.14
C VAL A 168 0.76 0.71 -8.79
N VAL A 169 -0.19 0.21 -9.58
CA VAL A 169 -0.89 -1.04 -9.31
C VAL A 169 -0.64 -2.01 -10.47
N LEU A 170 0.01 -3.14 -10.18
CA LEU A 170 0.19 -4.21 -11.16
C LEU A 170 -1.10 -5.04 -11.27
N ASP A 171 -1.56 -5.29 -12.49
CA ASP A 171 -2.73 -6.14 -12.68
C ASP A 171 -2.41 -7.64 -12.40
N PRO A 172 -3.41 -8.47 -12.02
CA PRO A 172 -3.18 -9.87 -11.68
C PRO A 172 -2.68 -10.75 -12.84
N THR A 173 -2.77 -10.28 -14.09
CA THR A 173 -2.18 -10.97 -15.24
C THR A 173 -0.71 -10.62 -15.48
N GLY A 174 -0.21 -9.55 -14.84
CA GLY A 174 1.15 -9.03 -15.02
C GLY A 174 1.38 -8.37 -16.38
N GLN A 175 0.32 -7.98 -17.08
CA GLN A 175 0.38 -7.39 -18.43
C GLN A 175 0.13 -5.88 -18.44
N PHE A 176 -0.35 -5.31 -17.34
CA PHE A 176 -0.73 -3.91 -17.24
C PHE A 176 -0.32 -3.30 -15.90
N ILE A 177 0.03 -2.02 -15.95
CA ILE A 177 0.22 -1.17 -14.77
C ILE A 177 -0.83 -0.07 -14.82
N LEU A 178 -1.50 0.15 -13.69
CA LEU A 178 -2.44 1.24 -13.47
C LEU A 178 -1.81 2.26 -12.54
N VAL A 179 -1.97 3.54 -12.86
CA VAL A 179 -1.44 4.64 -12.06
C VAL A 179 -2.57 5.65 -11.83
N PRO A 180 -3.21 5.62 -10.65
CA PRO A 180 -4.11 6.69 -10.22
C PRO A 180 -3.39 8.04 -10.25
N ASP A 181 -4.01 9.03 -10.87
CA ASP A 181 -3.53 10.40 -10.98
C ASP A 181 -4.55 11.33 -10.35
N LEU A 182 -4.23 11.78 -9.13
CA LEU A 182 -5.08 12.61 -8.30
C LEU A 182 -5.42 13.92 -9.00
N GLY A 183 -4.41 14.56 -9.58
CA GLY A 183 -4.55 15.88 -10.19
C GLY A 183 -5.34 15.88 -11.49
N ALA A 184 -5.38 14.76 -12.20
CA ALA A 184 -6.05 14.66 -13.50
C ALA A 184 -7.44 14.00 -13.47
N ASP A 185 -7.88 13.43 -12.33
CA ASP A 185 -9.07 12.56 -12.25
C ASP A 185 -9.02 11.40 -13.25
N LEU A 186 -7.84 10.78 -13.37
CA LEU A 186 -7.60 9.64 -14.26
C LEU A 186 -6.94 8.48 -13.51
N VAL A 187 -7.15 7.27 -14.00
CA VAL A 187 -6.23 6.15 -13.80
C VAL A 187 -5.52 5.91 -15.12
N ARG A 188 -4.23 6.25 -15.17
CA ARG A 188 -3.37 6.03 -16.34
C ARG A 188 -3.08 4.54 -16.47
N ILE A 189 -3.08 4.04 -17.69
CA ILE A 189 -2.93 2.61 -17.96
C ILE A 189 -1.76 2.41 -18.90
N PHE A 190 -0.89 1.47 -18.56
CA PHE A 190 0.21 1.03 -19.40
C PHE A 190 0.09 -0.47 -19.64
N ARG A 191 0.32 -0.88 -20.87
CA ARG A 191 0.59 -2.28 -21.19
C ARG A 191 2.09 -2.55 -21.03
N ILE A 192 2.45 -3.67 -20.43
CA ILE A 192 3.83 -4.14 -20.34
C ILE A 192 4.16 -4.90 -21.61
N ASN A 193 5.18 -4.44 -22.35
CA ASN A 193 5.69 -5.19 -23.49
C ASN A 193 6.42 -6.45 -22.99
N PRO A 194 5.95 -7.67 -23.29
CA PRO A 194 6.53 -8.90 -22.73
C PRO A 194 7.96 -9.16 -23.22
N SER A 195 8.35 -8.61 -24.37
CA SER A 195 9.68 -8.80 -24.97
C SER A 195 10.70 -7.79 -24.46
N THR A 196 10.30 -6.55 -24.15
CA THR A 196 11.24 -5.49 -23.75
C THR A 196 11.12 -5.09 -22.28
N GLY A 197 9.96 -5.36 -21.66
CA GLY A 197 9.56 -4.86 -20.34
C GLY A 197 9.25 -3.37 -20.33
N LEU A 198 9.23 -2.70 -21.49
CA LEU A 198 8.87 -1.29 -21.57
C LEU A 198 7.36 -1.13 -21.42
N LEU A 199 6.96 -0.01 -20.81
CA LEU A 199 5.57 0.40 -20.66
C LEU A 199 5.08 1.09 -21.93
N GLU A 200 3.88 0.72 -22.37
CA GLU A 200 3.19 1.23 -23.55
C GLU A 200 1.87 1.88 -23.12
N PRO A 201 1.75 3.22 -23.14
CA PRO A 201 0.54 3.92 -22.71
C PRO A 201 -0.72 3.44 -23.46
N GLN A 202 -1.81 3.30 -22.72
CA GLN A 202 -3.14 2.97 -23.22
C GLN A 202 -4.10 4.12 -22.94
N THR A 203 -5.34 4.03 -23.45
CA THR A 203 -6.42 4.94 -23.06
C THR A 203 -6.61 4.88 -21.54
N PRO A 204 -6.54 6.01 -20.81
CA PRO A 204 -6.75 6.02 -19.37
C PRO A 204 -8.22 5.76 -19.02
N LEU A 205 -8.47 5.33 -17.79
CA LEU A 205 -9.80 5.28 -17.19
C LEU A 205 -10.08 6.65 -16.56
N ALA A 206 -11.07 7.37 -17.06
CA ALA A 206 -11.54 8.61 -16.43
C ALA A 206 -12.45 8.29 -15.23
N VAL A 207 -12.27 9.02 -14.13
CA VAL A 207 -13.12 8.93 -12.94
C VAL A 207 -13.90 10.23 -12.75
N SER A 208 -14.74 10.28 -11.72
CA SER A 208 -15.56 11.46 -11.43
C SER A 208 -14.67 12.70 -11.22
N PRO A 209 -14.97 13.85 -11.86
CA PRO A 209 -14.22 15.08 -11.65
C PRO A 209 -14.20 15.52 -10.18
N GLY A 210 -13.05 15.96 -9.69
CA GLY A 210 -12.81 16.34 -8.29
C GLY A 210 -12.71 15.16 -7.33
N SER A 211 -12.57 13.93 -7.82
CA SER A 211 -12.44 12.76 -6.95
C SER A 211 -11.02 12.58 -6.43
N GLY A 212 -10.02 12.87 -7.26
CA GLY A 212 -8.62 12.67 -6.90
C GLY A 212 -8.26 11.22 -6.62
N PRO A 213 -8.23 10.34 -7.65
CA PRO A 213 -7.94 8.92 -7.46
C PRO A 213 -6.52 8.74 -6.90
N ARG A 214 -6.40 8.03 -5.77
CA ARG A 214 -5.15 7.97 -4.99
C ARG A 214 -4.48 6.60 -5.10
N HIS A 215 -5.05 5.59 -4.44
CA HIS A 215 -4.54 4.21 -4.43
C HIS A 215 -5.63 3.26 -4.94
N GLY A 216 -5.22 2.10 -5.44
CA GLY A 216 -6.16 1.06 -5.87
C GLY A 216 -5.57 -0.33 -5.67
N VAL A 217 -6.45 -1.33 -5.66
CA VAL A 217 -6.08 -2.72 -5.44
C VAL A 217 -6.93 -3.63 -6.33
N PHE A 218 -6.33 -4.69 -6.84
CA PHE A 218 -7.06 -5.73 -7.54
C PHE A 218 -7.51 -6.82 -6.59
N TRP A 219 -8.69 -7.38 -6.85
CA TRP A 219 -9.16 -8.59 -6.23
C TRP A 219 -9.36 -9.67 -7.29
N THR A 220 -8.96 -10.89 -6.95
CA THR A 220 -9.27 -12.12 -7.70
C THR A 220 -9.67 -13.21 -6.73
N PRO A 221 -10.49 -14.19 -7.15
CA PRO A 221 -10.76 -15.38 -6.35
C PRO A 221 -9.49 -16.01 -5.76
N LYS A 222 -9.53 -16.35 -4.47
CA LYS A 222 -8.46 -17.12 -3.83
C LYS A 222 -8.25 -18.43 -4.58
N GLY A 223 -6.99 -18.81 -4.80
CA GLY A 223 -6.64 -19.98 -5.61
C GLY A 223 -6.81 -19.80 -7.13
N ALA A 224 -7.19 -18.61 -7.61
CA ALA A 224 -7.07 -18.28 -9.02
C ALA A 224 -5.61 -18.48 -9.48
N ARG A 225 -5.43 -19.12 -10.64
CA ARG A 225 -4.08 -19.35 -11.16
C ARG A 225 -3.46 -18.00 -11.54
N PRO A 226 -2.24 -17.69 -11.06
CA PRO A 226 -1.52 -16.49 -11.49
C PRO A 226 -1.49 -16.38 -13.02
N GLY A 227 -1.67 -15.17 -13.55
CA GLY A 227 -1.71 -14.96 -15.00
C GLY A 227 -3.04 -15.32 -15.69
N ARG A 228 -4.08 -15.75 -14.95
CA ARG A 228 -5.43 -15.95 -15.51
C ARG A 228 -6.45 -15.02 -14.85
N ALA A 229 -7.04 -14.16 -15.67
CA ALA A 229 -8.17 -13.31 -15.27
C ALA A 229 -9.46 -14.13 -15.16
N ILE A 230 -9.75 -14.65 -13.97
CA ILE A 230 -11.07 -15.18 -13.63
C ILE A 230 -11.67 -14.22 -12.61
N ASP A 231 -12.80 -13.61 -12.97
CA ASP A 231 -13.59 -12.72 -12.12
C ASP A 231 -12.83 -11.57 -11.44
N THR A 232 -11.91 -10.94 -12.16
CA THR A 232 -11.10 -9.84 -11.61
C THR A 232 -11.94 -8.59 -11.30
N ARG A 233 -11.66 -7.98 -10.16
CA ARG A 233 -12.19 -6.68 -9.74
C ARG A 233 -11.05 -5.72 -9.50
N PHE A 234 -11.30 -4.43 -9.72
CA PHE A 234 -10.41 -3.34 -9.35
C PHE A 234 -11.17 -2.40 -8.42
N TYR A 235 -10.60 -2.13 -7.26
CA TYR A 235 -11.12 -1.19 -6.27
C TYR A 235 -10.20 0.02 -6.22
N LEU A 236 -10.80 1.21 -6.28
CA LEU A 236 -10.11 2.48 -6.31
C LEU A 236 -10.60 3.34 -5.15
N THR A 237 -9.66 3.87 -4.36
CA THR A 237 -9.95 4.89 -3.36
C THR A 237 -9.57 6.26 -3.92
N SER A 238 -10.48 7.21 -3.77
CA SER A 238 -10.34 8.59 -4.23
C SER A 238 -10.22 9.52 -3.02
N GLU A 239 -9.12 10.29 -2.96
CA GLU A 239 -8.69 11.05 -1.79
C GLU A 239 -9.61 12.24 -1.50
N LEU A 240 -9.88 13.05 -2.52
CA LEU A 240 -10.46 14.39 -2.34
C LEU A 240 -11.95 14.33 -1.99
N ASN A 241 -12.64 13.29 -2.46
CA ASN A 241 -14.05 13.07 -2.16
C ASN A 241 -14.30 11.89 -1.22
N SER A 242 -13.27 11.19 -0.74
CA SER A 242 -13.39 10.03 0.16
C SER A 242 -14.34 8.95 -0.36
N HIS A 243 -14.14 8.50 -1.60
CA HIS A 243 -14.95 7.45 -2.23
C HIS A 243 -14.18 6.15 -2.50
N LEU A 244 -14.88 5.03 -2.33
CA LEU A 244 -14.51 3.72 -2.83
C LEU A 244 -15.32 3.42 -4.10
N THR A 245 -14.62 3.14 -5.21
CA THR A 245 -15.24 2.72 -6.48
C THR A 245 -14.81 1.32 -6.86
N GLY A 246 -15.76 0.47 -7.26
CA GLY A 246 -15.51 -0.90 -7.73
C GLY A 246 -15.78 -1.07 -9.21
N TYR A 247 -14.83 -1.71 -9.90
CA TYR A 247 -14.89 -2.01 -11.33
C TYR A 247 -14.77 -3.52 -11.58
N LYS A 248 -15.57 -4.03 -12.51
CA LYS A 248 -15.33 -5.33 -13.13
C LYS A 248 -14.28 -5.15 -14.23
N VAL A 249 -13.23 -5.96 -14.17
CA VAL A 249 -12.10 -5.85 -15.10
C VAL A 249 -12.26 -6.89 -16.21
N GLN A 250 -12.05 -6.47 -17.45
CA GLN A 250 -12.04 -7.34 -18.61
C GLN A 250 -10.74 -7.18 -19.38
N TYR A 251 -10.30 -8.28 -20.02
CA TYR A 251 -9.08 -8.33 -20.82
C TYR A 251 -9.42 -8.78 -22.25
N PRO A 252 -9.86 -7.86 -23.13
CA PRO A 252 -10.21 -8.22 -24.49
C PRO A 252 -8.99 -8.75 -25.27
N LYS A 253 -9.24 -9.60 -26.27
CA LYS A 253 -8.18 -10.28 -27.05
C LYS A 253 -7.31 -9.36 -27.91
N ASN A 254 -7.68 -8.08 -28.02
CA ASN A 254 -6.91 -7.05 -28.71
C ASN A 254 -5.70 -6.55 -27.88
N GLY A 255 -5.50 -7.05 -26.65
CA GLY A 255 -4.39 -6.65 -25.79
C GLY A 255 -4.65 -5.37 -24.99
N THR A 256 -5.91 -4.99 -24.81
CA THR A 256 -6.32 -3.89 -23.92
C THR A 256 -6.87 -4.43 -22.59
N ILE A 257 -7.13 -3.50 -21.66
CA ILE A 257 -7.86 -3.74 -20.42
C ILE A 257 -9.05 -2.77 -20.36
N SER A 258 -10.19 -3.19 -19.84
CA SER A 258 -11.39 -2.35 -19.72
C SER A 258 -12.10 -2.56 -18.39
N PHE A 259 -12.84 -1.54 -17.97
CA PHE A 259 -13.41 -1.43 -16.63
C PHE A 259 -14.89 -1.07 -16.71
N ASP A 260 -15.74 -1.89 -16.12
CA ASP A 260 -17.16 -1.61 -15.95
C ASP A 260 -17.44 -1.28 -14.48
N LYS A 261 -17.79 -0.04 -14.18
CA LYS A 261 -18.15 0.37 -12.81
C LYS A 261 -19.41 -0.39 -12.37
N PHE A 262 -19.36 -1.02 -11.21
CA PHE A 262 -20.51 -1.74 -10.63
C PHE A 262 -20.84 -1.28 -9.21
N PHE A 263 -19.93 -0.56 -8.55
CA PHE A 263 -20.06 -0.13 -7.17
C PHE A 263 -19.42 1.23 -6.96
N GLU A 264 -20.02 2.07 -6.13
CA GLU A 264 -19.48 3.35 -5.68
C GLU A 264 -20.18 3.76 -4.39
N THR A 265 -19.42 4.15 -3.38
CA THR A 265 -19.93 4.73 -2.13
C THR A 265 -18.81 5.50 -1.43
N THR A 266 -19.12 6.24 -0.37
CA THR A 266 -18.09 6.86 0.46
C THR A 266 -17.31 5.80 1.22
N THR A 267 -16.10 6.12 1.66
CA THR A 267 -15.30 5.28 2.57
C THR A 267 -15.90 5.15 3.98
N TYR A 268 -17.11 5.66 4.21
CA TYR A 268 -17.87 5.54 5.47
C TYR A 268 -19.13 4.67 5.31
N GLY A 269 -19.38 4.12 4.11
CA GLY A 269 -20.51 3.25 3.82
C GLY A 269 -21.88 3.94 3.78
N GLY A 270 -21.92 5.27 3.81
CA GLY A 270 -23.14 6.07 3.79
C GLY A 270 -22.93 7.43 3.11
N PRO A 271 -23.97 8.26 2.98
CA PRO A 271 -23.85 9.54 2.28
C PRO A 271 -23.11 10.63 3.08
N GLU A 272 -22.90 10.43 4.38
CA GLU A 272 -22.30 11.42 5.27
C GLU A 272 -20.77 11.31 5.24
N LEU A 273 -20.10 12.43 4.94
CA LEU A 273 -18.66 12.58 5.01
C LEU A 273 -18.32 13.53 6.17
N PRO A 274 -17.39 13.17 7.06
CA PRO A 274 -16.86 14.13 8.02
C PRO A 274 -16.14 15.28 7.31
N ASP A 275 -16.28 16.50 7.83
CA ASP A 275 -15.66 17.69 7.25
C ASP A 275 -14.13 17.54 7.23
N GLY A 276 -13.51 17.78 6.07
CA GLY A 276 -12.06 17.67 5.87
C GLY A 276 -11.53 16.25 5.71
N ALA A 277 -12.37 15.23 5.92
CA ALA A 277 -11.91 13.84 5.84
C ALA A 277 -11.49 13.45 4.43
N THR A 278 -10.31 12.84 4.32
CA THR A 278 -9.75 12.36 3.04
C THR A 278 -9.31 10.91 3.15
N ALA A 279 -9.62 10.11 2.13
CA ALA A 279 -9.17 8.72 2.04
C ALA A 279 -7.66 8.64 1.73
N ALA A 280 -7.00 7.59 2.21
CA ALA A 280 -5.58 7.37 1.97
C ALA A 280 -5.30 5.97 1.41
N GLU A 281 -5.03 4.99 2.26
CA GLU A 281 -4.59 3.66 1.82
C GLU A 281 -5.76 2.73 1.49
N ILE A 282 -5.53 1.74 0.63
CA ILE A 282 -6.50 0.68 0.34
C ILE A 282 -5.78 -0.66 0.17
N ALA A 283 -6.29 -1.70 0.84
CA ALA A 283 -5.78 -3.06 0.72
C ALA A 283 -6.91 -4.09 0.68
N ILE A 284 -6.61 -5.26 0.12
CA ILE A 284 -7.43 -6.47 0.32
C ILE A 284 -6.86 -7.22 1.52
N SER A 285 -7.74 -7.70 2.40
CA SER A 285 -7.32 -8.46 3.58
C SER A 285 -6.64 -9.79 3.20
N PRO A 286 -5.77 -10.35 4.06
CA PRO A 286 -5.11 -11.64 3.80
C PRO A 286 -6.08 -12.81 3.55
N ALA A 287 -7.25 -12.80 4.20
CA ALA A 287 -8.34 -13.75 3.94
C ALA A 287 -8.99 -13.60 2.54
N ASN A 288 -8.64 -12.55 1.78
CA ASN A 288 -9.16 -12.21 0.45
C ASN A 288 -10.68 -11.96 0.42
N SER A 289 -11.22 -11.47 1.54
CA SER A 289 -12.66 -11.31 1.76
C SER A 289 -13.10 -9.88 2.03
N HIS A 290 -12.17 -9.00 2.43
CA HIS A 290 -12.47 -7.62 2.82
C HIS A 290 -11.57 -6.61 2.10
N ILE A 291 -12.12 -5.42 1.86
CA ILE A 291 -11.41 -4.22 1.45
C ILE A 291 -11.24 -3.37 2.71
N VAL A 292 -10.01 -2.91 2.97
CA VAL A 292 -9.68 -2.06 4.12
C VAL A 292 -9.17 -0.73 3.59
N ILE A 293 -9.63 0.37 4.17
CA ILE A 293 -9.31 1.73 3.74
C ILE A 293 -8.97 2.58 4.96
N SER A 294 -7.94 3.43 4.88
CA SER A 294 -7.70 4.43 5.92
C SER A 294 -8.27 5.79 5.53
N ASN A 295 -8.85 6.49 6.51
CA ASN A 295 -9.30 7.87 6.35
C ASN A 295 -8.54 8.77 7.33
N ARG A 296 -8.27 10.00 6.90
CA ARG A 296 -7.48 11.00 7.64
C ARG A 296 -8.36 12.17 8.03
N GLU A 297 -8.02 12.84 9.12
CA GLU A 297 -8.62 14.10 9.61
C GLU A 297 -10.08 14.00 10.08
N ASP A 298 -10.65 12.79 10.19
CA ASP A 298 -12.05 12.64 10.57
C ASP A 298 -12.32 12.68 12.09
N ASN A 299 -11.29 12.45 12.91
CA ASN A 299 -11.35 12.46 14.37
C ASN A 299 -12.52 11.65 14.96
N LYS A 300 -13.01 10.63 14.25
CA LYS A 300 -14.26 9.94 14.60
C LYS A 300 -14.18 9.23 15.95
N PHE A 301 -12.98 8.76 16.32
CA PHE A 301 -12.72 8.04 17.57
C PHE A 301 -12.09 8.92 18.65
N GLY A 302 -12.29 10.24 18.56
CA GLY A 302 -11.76 11.24 19.47
C GLY A 302 -10.75 12.16 18.79
N THR A 303 -10.35 13.22 19.49
CA THR A 303 -9.33 14.15 18.99
C THR A 303 -8.05 13.41 18.64
N ASN A 304 -7.55 13.61 17.42
CA ASN A 304 -6.38 12.95 16.84
C ASN A 304 -6.50 11.42 16.77
N ASN A 305 -7.71 10.90 16.53
CA ASN A 305 -7.94 9.47 16.32
C ASN A 305 -8.90 9.24 15.16
N ASP A 306 -8.30 8.99 14.00
CA ASP A 306 -9.00 8.82 12.73
C ASP A 306 -9.49 7.38 12.52
N THR A 307 -10.01 7.06 11.33
CA THR A 307 -10.65 5.75 11.07
C THR A 307 -9.87 4.85 10.11
N ILE A 308 -10.00 3.55 10.37
CA ILE A 308 -9.90 2.48 9.38
C ILE A 308 -11.34 2.05 9.05
N SER A 309 -11.70 2.04 7.77
CA SER A 309 -12.97 1.52 7.26
C SER A 309 -12.79 0.15 6.64
N VAL A 310 -13.79 -0.71 6.82
CA VAL A 310 -13.78 -2.07 6.27
C VAL A 310 -15.07 -2.33 5.49
N PHE A 311 -14.91 -2.99 4.35
CA PHE A 311 -16.00 -3.48 3.51
C PHE A 311 -15.79 -4.97 3.24
N SER A 312 -16.83 -5.79 3.27
CA SER A 312 -16.79 -7.13 2.69
C SER A 312 -16.88 -7.04 1.16
N CYS A 313 -16.22 -7.95 0.46
CA CYS A 313 -16.22 -8.01 -1.02
C CYS A 313 -16.27 -9.44 -1.60
N ALA A 314 -16.08 -10.44 -0.74
CA ALA A 314 -16.19 -11.84 -1.11
C ALA A 314 -16.76 -12.65 0.07
N ASP A 315 -17.09 -13.91 -0.20
CA ASP A 315 -17.46 -14.85 0.85
C ASP A 315 -16.30 -15.09 1.85
N ALA A 316 -16.60 -15.76 2.96
CA ALA A 316 -15.60 -16.04 4.00
C ALA A 316 -14.42 -16.91 3.53
N SER A 317 -14.52 -17.57 2.38
CA SER A 317 -13.40 -18.32 1.79
C SER A 317 -12.48 -17.43 0.94
N GLY A 318 -12.97 -16.26 0.52
CA GLY A 318 -12.30 -15.38 -0.42
C GLY A 318 -12.29 -15.91 -1.86
N GLU A 319 -13.03 -16.98 -2.16
CA GLU A 319 -13.04 -17.63 -3.48
C GLU A 319 -14.15 -17.09 -4.38
N SER A 320 -15.21 -16.50 -3.82
CA SER A 320 -16.35 -16.00 -4.60
C SER A 320 -16.68 -14.56 -4.24
N PHE A 321 -16.77 -13.70 -5.26
CA PHE A 321 -17.23 -12.33 -5.10
C PHE A 321 -18.65 -12.30 -4.51
N THR A 322 -18.90 -11.33 -3.63
CA THR A 322 -20.23 -10.97 -3.11
C THR A 322 -20.42 -9.46 -3.23
N ASP A 323 -21.66 -8.99 -3.09
CA ASP A 323 -21.92 -7.55 -3.07
C ASP A 323 -21.06 -6.84 -2.02
N VAL A 324 -20.50 -5.70 -2.40
CA VAL A 324 -19.62 -4.93 -1.53
C VAL A 324 -20.46 -4.26 -0.46
N THR A 325 -20.16 -4.55 0.81
CA THR A 325 -20.95 -4.07 1.95
C THR A 325 -20.03 -3.47 2.99
N HIS A 326 -20.29 -2.25 3.44
CA HIS A 326 -19.56 -1.65 4.56
C HIS A 326 -19.84 -2.42 5.85
N THR A 327 -18.80 -2.91 6.51
CA THR A 327 -18.90 -3.75 7.71
C THR A 327 -18.62 -2.97 8.99
N GLY A 328 -17.77 -1.94 8.94
CA GLY A 328 -17.48 -1.14 10.12
C GLY A 328 -16.44 -0.04 9.94
N LEU A 329 -16.42 0.83 10.94
CA LEU A 329 -15.37 1.82 11.16
C LEU A 329 -14.68 1.48 12.47
N TYR A 330 -13.36 1.58 12.48
CA TYR A 330 -12.51 1.21 13.60
C TYR A 330 -11.48 2.30 13.86
N PRO A 331 -10.99 2.45 15.11
CA PRO A 331 -9.97 3.43 15.42
C PRO A 331 -8.66 3.10 14.68
N ALA A 332 -8.03 4.13 14.11
CA ALA A 332 -6.66 4.05 13.63
C ALA A 332 -5.63 4.08 14.77
N TYR A 333 -6.07 4.42 15.98
CA TYR A 333 -5.23 4.62 17.18
C TYR A 333 -4.29 5.81 17.10
N GLY A 334 -4.61 6.77 16.23
CA GLY A 334 -3.92 8.04 16.07
C GLY A 334 -4.43 8.83 14.88
N SER A 335 -3.73 9.90 14.54
CA SER A 335 -4.05 10.83 13.46
C SER A 335 -3.26 10.55 12.19
N ILE A 336 -3.91 10.80 11.06
CA ILE A 336 -3.38 10.69 9.70
C ILE A 336 -2.80 9.29 9.44
N PRO A 337 -3.64 8.22 9.45
CA PRO A 337 -3.24 6.88 9.03
C PRO A 337 -2.98 6.86 7.52
N ARG A 338 -1.79 7.34 7.12
CA ARG A 338 -1.46 7.57 5.70
C ARG A 338 -1.27 6.26 4.94
N GLN A 339 -0.79 5.22 5.62
CA GLN A 339 -0.58 3.88 5.09
C GLN A 339 -0.72 2.85 6.23
N PHE A 340 -1.12 1.63 5.87
CA PHE A 340 -1.12 0.48 6.76
C PHE A 340 -0.81 -0.80 5.98
N GLU A 341 -0.42 -1.86 6.68
CA GLU A 341 -0.33 -3.22 6.14
C GLU A 341 -0.88 -4.26 7.12
N ILE A 342 -1.52 -5.31 6.59
CA ILE A 342 -2.17 -6.37 7.36
C ILE A 342 -1.35 -7.65 7.22
N SER A 343 -0.92 -8.21 8.35
CA SER A 343 -0.29 -9.54 8.42
C SER A 343 -1.33 -10.59 8.80
N GLY A 344 -1.56 -11.55 7.91
CA GLY A 344 -2.40 -12.71 8.18
C GLY A 344 -1.74 -13.74 9.10
N GLU A 345 -0.40 -13.77 9.13
CA GLU A 345 0.36 -14.63 10.03
C GLU A 345 0.27 -14.14 11.47
N ASP A 346 0.45 -12.83 11.69
CA ASP A 346 0.39 -12.21 13.01
C ASP A 346 -1.05 -11.92 13.48
N GLN A 347 -2.02 -12.04 12.57
CA GLN A 347 -3.39 -11.58 12.78
C GLN A 347 -3.42 -10.14 13.30
N ALA A 348 -2.67 -9.27 12.64
CA ALA A 348 -2.45 -7.90 13.06
C ALA A 348 -2.40 -6.92 11.88
N ILE A 349 -2.68 -5.65 12.16
CA ILE A 349 -2.55 -4.53 11.24
C ILE A 349 -1.55 -3.52 11.81
N ALA A 350 -0.52 -3.17 11.03
CA ALA A 350 0.43 -2.11 11.34
C ALA A 350 0.00 -0.83 10.62
N ILE A 351 -0.15 0.26 11.37
CA ILE A 351 -0.70 1.53 10.89
C ILE A 351 0.35 2.62 11.10
N ALA A 352 0.78 3.25 10.00
CA ALA A 352 1.65 4.42 10.03
C ALA A 352 0.82 5.69 10.27
N LEU A 353 1.01 6.31 11.44
CA LEU A 353 0.22 7.45 11.90
C LEU A 353 1.06 8.72 11.79
N GLN A 354 0.90 9.42 10.67
CA GLN A 354 1.79 10.50 10.25
C GLN A 354 1.90 11.60 11.30
N SER A 355 0.78 12.24 11.65
CA SER A 355 0.77 13.36 12.59
C SER A 355 0.78 12.96 14.06
N SER A 356 0.69 11.66 14.36
CA SER A 356 0.92 11.13 15.71
C SER A 356 2.36 10.66 15.92
N HIS A 357 3.20 10.72 14.89
CA HIS A 357 4.62 10.35 14.94
C HIS A 357 4.84 8.93 15.50
N ARG A 358 4.00 7.98 15.10
CA ARG A 358 4.03 6.61 15.66
C ARG A 358 3.60 5.55 14.67
N VAL A 359 3.96 4.32 14.98
CA VAL A 359 3.29 3.13 14.44
C VAL A 359 2.44 2.50 15.53
N ALA A 360 1.19 2.20 15.19
CA ALA A 360 0.30 1.39 16.01
C ALA A 360 0.14 0.01 15.37
N VAL A 361 0.24 -1.05 16.18
CA VAL A 361 -0.12 -2.41 15.78
C VAL A 361 -1.37 -2.81 16.53
N ALA A 362 -2.46 -3.07 15.81
CA ALA A 362 -3.72 -3.52 16.35
C ALA A 362 -4.05 -4.95 15.90
N GLY A 363 -4.92 -5.63 16.63
CA GLY A 363 -5.38 -6.96 16.23
C GLY A 363 -6.18 -6.91 14.93
N TRP A 364 -6.21 -8.01 14.19
CA TRP A 364 -6.98 -8.18 12.97
C TRP A 364 -7.70 -9.54 12.98
N ASP A 365 -9.02 -9.54 12.81
CA ASP A 365 -9.80 -10.77 12.67
C ASP A 365 -10.13 -11.04 11.19
N ASP A 366 -9.42 -12.00 10.59
CA ASP A 366 -9.61 -12.39 9.20
C ASP A 366 -11.03 -12.88 8.84
N LYS A 367 -11.79 -13.36 9.83
CA LYS A 367 -13.14 -13.89 9.58
C LYS A 367 -14.16 -12.78 9.52
N THR A 368 -14.06 -11.80 10.43
CA THR A 368 -15.03 -10.71 10.52
C THR A 368 -14.60 -9.46 9.77
N GLY A 369 -13.30 -9.33 9.48
CA GLY A 369 -12.69 -8.10 8.97
C GLY A 369 -12.56 -7.02 10.03
N ASP A 370 -12.69 -7.35 11.32
CA ASP A 370 -12.63 -6.35 12.39
C ASP A 370 -11.18 -5.96 12.70
N VAL A 371 -10.94 -4.65 12.85
CA VAL A 371 -9.74 -4.17 13.53
C VAL A 371 -9.99 -4.25 15.04
N GLY A 372 -9.19 -5.10 15.69
CA GLY A 372 -9.23 -5.40 17.11
C GLY A 372 -8.47 -4.39 17.97
N PRO A 373 -8.26 -4.70 19.26
CA PRO A 373 -7.61 -3.78 20.20
C PRO A 373 -6.16 -3.48 19.80
N LEU A 374 -5.67 -2.30 20.23
CA LEU A 374 -4.26 -1.96 20.17
C LEU A 374 -3.43 -3.01 20.93
N LEU A 375 -2.45 -3.58 20.24
CA LEU A 375 -1.53 -4.58 20.77
C LEU A 375 -0.24 -3.93 21.24
N ALA A 376 0.36 -3.09 20.39
CA ALA A 376 1.58 -2.37 20.68
C ALA A 376 1.61 -1.03 19.92
N GLU A 377 2.37 -0.06 20.41
CA GLU A 377 2.66 1.17 19.70
C GLU A 377 4.10 1.62 19.94
N LYS A 378 4.63 2.40 19.00
CA LYS A 378 5.97 2.97 19.09
C LYS A 378 5.99 4.38 18.54
N ASP A 379 6.27 5.35 19.41
CA ASP A 379 6.63 6.70 18.98
C ASP A 379 8.00 6.66 18.29
N LEU A 380 8.09 7.37 17.18
CA LEU A 380 9.27 7.49 16.32
C LEU A 380 9.49 8.97 16.00
N GLU A 381 10.70 9.31 15.56
CA GLU A 381 11.00 10.68 15.16
C GLU A 381 10.31 11.02 13.82
N GLY A 382 9.65 12.18 13.76
CA GLY A 382 9.06 12.72 12.54
C GLY A 382 7.74 12.10 12.12
N ASP A 383 7.30 12.48 10.93
CA ASP A 383 6.03 12.07 10.33
C ASP A 383 6.12 10.64 9.79
N ILE A 384 5.41 9.69 10.40
CA ILE A 384 5.46 8.27 10.01
C ILE A 384 4.45 7.98 8.91
N VAL A 385 4.95 7.67 7.71
CA VAL A 385 4.14 7.67 6.48
C VAL A 385 3.98 6.30 5.84
N CYS A 386 4.78 5.32 6.25
CA CYS A 386 4.71 3.95 5.76
C CYS A 386 5.17 2.97 6.84
N ALA A 387 4.50 1.83 6.95
CA ALA A 387 4.81 0.68 7.79
C ALA A 387 4.49 -0.60 6.99
N VAL A 388 5.50 -1.46 6.82
CA VAL A 388 5.36 -2.72 6.09
C VAL A 388 5.90 -3.91 6.89
N TRP A 389 5.23 -5.05 6.83
CA TRP A 389 5.61 -6.30 7.50
C TRP A 389 6.70 -7.06 6.75
N ASP A 390 7.51 -7.80 7.50
CA ASP A 390 8.43 -8.83 7.01
C ASP A 390 7.68 -10.18 6.94
N ALA A 391 6.76 -10.33 5.99
CA ALA A 391 5.90 -11.51 5.85
C ALA A 391 6.14 -12.30 4.55
#